data_AF-A0A925E333-F1
#
_entry.id   AF-A0A925E333-F1
#
_cell.length_a   1.000
_cell.length_b   1.000
_cell.length_c   1.000
_cell.angle_alpha   90.00
_cell.angle_beta   90.00
_cell.angle_gamma   90.00
#
_symmetry.space_group_name_H-M   'P 1'
#
loop_
_entity.id
_entity.type
_entity.pdbx_description
1 polymer ?
#
loop_
_entity_poly.entity_id
_entity_poly.type
_entity_poly.pdbx_seq_one_letter_code
_entity_poly.pdbx_strand_id
1 'polypeptide(L)'
;MEDEYAAKKRRSTKNPVTAFLPAIGLILAVVLAAVAYVISGPAHDFLAKQDIGIPSNDEVQYVIAGVLWLLLVLLTAMIYAMFAPKPEKLATEAQMKKEKVANQKETLARKKRQHEINRQVAKDREQKKMADSGSGPKKR
;
A
#
# COMPACT_ATOMS: atom_id res chain seq x y z
N MET A 1 -24.42 14.19 -4.84
CA MET A 1 -24.22 12.80 -4.38
C MET A 1 -23.03 12.11 -5.04
N GLU A 2 -22.53 12.50 -6.22
CA GLU A 2 -21.39 11.82 -6.87
C GLU A 2 -20.02 12.21 -6.26
N ASP A 3 -19.90 13.42 -5.71
CA ASP A 3 -18.65 13.90 -5.09
C ASP A 3 -18.31 13.18 -3.77
N GLU A 4 -19.34 12.69 -3.07
CA GLU A 4 -19.17 11.98 -1.79
C GLU A 4 -18.65 10.54 -1.98
N TYR A 5 -18.98 9.91 -3.11
CA TYR A 5 -18.48 8.57 -3.45
C TYR A 5 -17.02 8.59 -3.94
N ALA A 6 -16.58 9.67 -4.60
CA ALA A 6 -15.18 9.82 -5.00
C ALA A 6 -14.25 10.07 -3.79
N ALA A 7 -14.72 10.83 -2.79
CA ALA A 7 -13.98 11.06 -1.55
C ALA A 7 -13.82 9.78 -0.71
N LYS A 8 -14.82 8.89 -0.71
CA LYS A 8 -14.79 7.65 0.08
C LYS A 8 -13.84 6.59 -0.48
N LYS A 9 -13.64 6.55 -1.81
CA LYS A 9 -12.72 5.60 -2.47
C LYS A 9 -11.24 5.94 -2.24
N ARG A 10 -10.90 7.23 -2.09
CA ARG A 10 -9.54 7.68 -1.71
C ARG A 10 -9.14 7.38 -0.26
N ARG A 11 -10.10 7.11 0.63
CA ARG A 11 -9.85 6.74 2.04
C ARG A 11 -9.73 5.23 2.29
N SER A 12 -10.05 4.39 1.30
CA SER A 12 -10.33 2.96 1.49
C SER A 12 -9.31 2.01 0.85
N THR A 13 -8.02 2.27 1.06
CA THR A 13 -6.98 1.23 0.98
C THR A 13 -5.85 1.59 1.95
N LYS A 14 -6.19 1.83 3.22
CA LYS A 14 -5.19 1.70 4.29
C LYS A 14 -4.91 0.22 4.46
N ASN A 15 -3.99 -0.31 3.65
CA ASN A 15 -3.48 -1.66 3.83
C ASN A 15 -2.90 -1.74 5.25
N PRO A 16 -3.30 -2.70 6.09
CA PRO A 16 -2.76 -2.83 7.46
C PRO A 16 -1.24 -2.97 7.44
N VAL A 17 -0.69 -3.55 6.36
CA VAL A 17 0.76 -3.68 6.13
C VAL A 17 1.48 -2.31 6.07
N THR A 18 0.86 -1.27 5.51
CA THR A 18 1.46 0.08 5.49
C THR A 18 1.36 0.81 6.83
N ALA A 19 0.50 0.36 7.75
CA ALA A 19 0.48 0.83 9.13
C ALA A 19 1.60 0.19 9.98
N PHE A 20 2.06 -1.01 9.62
CA PHE A 20 3.19 -1.70 10.28
C PHE A 20 4.56 -1.38 9.68
N LEU A 21 4.61 -0.67 8.54
CA LEU A 21 5.85 -0.18 7.93
C LEU A 21 6.83 0.50 8.90
N PRO A 22 6.41 1.42 9.81
CA PRO A 22 7.33 2.02 10.77
C PRO A 22 7.86 1.03 11.81
N ALA A 23 7.04 0.05 12.23
CA ALA A 23 7.47 -0.99 13.17
C ALA A 23 8.51 -1.92 12.54
N ILE A 24 8.30 -2.32 11.29
CA ILE A 24 9.26 -3.11 10.51
C ILE A 24 10.58 -2.34 10.32
N GLY A 25 10.49 -1.04 9.99
CA GLY A 25 11.66 -0.17 9.88
C GLY A 25 12.44 -0.04 11.18
N LEU A 26 11.76 0.04 12.32
CA LEU A 26 12.38 0.12 13.65
C LEU A 26 13.11 -1.18 14.00
N ILE A 27 12.48 -2.34 13.79
CA ILE A 27 13.11 -3.65 14.00
C ILE A 27 14.36 -3.77 13.12
N LEU A 28 14.27 -3.38 11.85
CA LEU A 28 15.38 -3.45 10.91
C LEU A 28 16.52 -2.50 11.30
N ALA A 29 16.22 -1.30 11.80
CA ALA A 29 17.21 -0.37 12.31
C ALA A 29 17.96 -0.91 13.55
N VAL A 30 17.25 -1.61 14.45
CA VAL A 30 17.86 -2.27 15.62
C VAL A 30 18.78 -3.40 15.20
N VAL A 31 18.38 -4.21 14.22
CA VAL A 31 19.24 -5.28 13.67
C VAL A 31 20.49 -4.69 13.01
N LEU A 32 20.35 -3.60 12.25
CA LEU A 32 21.50 -2.90 11.67
C LEU A 32 22.42 -2.29 12.75
N ALA A 33 21.87 -1.80 13.85
CA ALA A 33 22.66 -1.34 15.00
C ALA A 33 23.49 -2.45 15.61
N ALA A 34 22.89 -3.63 15.81
CA ALA A 34 23.60 -4.79 16.33
C ALA A 34 24.74 -5.24 15.40
N VAL A 35 24.48 -5.29 14.09
CA VAL A 35 25.51 -5.65 13.09
C VAL A 35 26.62 -4.59 13.03
N ALA A 36 26.27 -3.30 13.07
CA ALA A 36 27.24 -2.21 13.10
C ALA A 36 28.15 -2.29 14.33
N TYR A 37 27.58 -2.61 15.50
CA TYR A 37 28.34 -2.77 16.74
C TYR A 37 29.34 -3.93 16.63
N VAL A 38 28.93 -5.08 16.08
CA VAL A 38 29.82 -6.24 15.88
C VAL A 38 30.95 -5.92 14.89
N ILE A 39 30.67 -5.14 13.84
CA ILE A 39 31.67 -4.74 12.84
C ILE A 39 32.59 -3.62 13.37
N SER A 40 32.17 -2.86 14.38
CA SER A 40 32.94 -1.72 14.90
C SER A 40 34.28 -2.13 15.53
N GLY A 41 34.35 -3.29 16.18
CA GLY A 41 35.58 -3.83 16.75
C GLY A 41 36.69 -4.05 15.71
N PRO A 42 36.49 -4.94 14.70
CA PRO A 42 37.50 -5.14 13.68
C PRO A 42 37.78 -3.87 12.87
N ALA A 43 36.77 -3.03 12.62
CA ALA A 43 36.97 -1.75 11.94
C ALA A 43 37.91 -0.80 12.73
N HIS A 44 37.73 -0.71 14.04
CA HIS A 44 38.60 0.07 14.91
C HIS A 44 40.05 -0.45 14.88
N ASP A 45 40.23 -1.78 14.92
CA ASP A 45 41.56 -2.40 14.82
C ASP A 45 42.26 -2.13 13.48
N PHE A 46 41.50 -2.07 12.38
CA PHE A 46 42.04 -1.70 11.06
C PHE A 46 42.43 -0.22 10.99
N LEU A 47 41.64 0.67 11.59
CA LEU A 47 41.96 2.11 11.65
C LEU A 47 43.15 2.38 12.58
N ALA A 48 43.24 1.70 13.72
CA ALA A 48 44.38 1.80 14.63
C ALA A 48 45.69 1.31 13.98
N LYS A 49 45.62 0.27 13.13
CA LYS A 49 46.78 -0.22 12.35
C LYS A 49 47.24 0.72 11.24
N GLN A 50 46.40 1.66 10.79
CA GLN A 50 46.76 2.67 9.80
C GLN A 50 47.48 3.90 10.40
N ASP A 51 47.77 3.86 11.71
CA ASP A 51 48.56 4.87 12.44
C ASP A 51 47.99 6.30 12.33
N ILE A 52 46.67 6.40 12.24
CA ILE A 52 45.93 7.67 12.03
C ILE A 52 45.87 8.53 13.32
N GLY A 53 46.70 8.24 14.33
CA GLY A 53 46.75 8.99 15.60
C GLY A 53 45.47 8.93 16.43
N ILE A 54 44.60 7.95 16.18
CA ILE A 54 43.32 7.82 16.87
C ILE A 54 43.55 7.11 18.21
N PRO A 55 43.26 7.75 19.36
CA PRO A 55 43.42 7.14 20.66
C PRO A 55 42.46 5.95 20.82
N SER A 56 43.01 4.80 21.24
CA SER A 56 42.28 3.54 21.41
C SER A 56 41.44 3.51 22.70
N ASN A 57 40.62 4.54 22.88
CA ASN A 57 39.69 4.65 24.00
C ASN A 57 38.33 4.04 23.59
N ASP A 58 37.66 3.36 24.52
CA ASP A 58 36.33 2.76 24.28
C ASP A 58 35.31 3.77 23.75
N GLU A 59 35.42 5.04 24.16
CA GLU A 59 34.58 6.15 23.67
C GLU A 59 34.69 6.34 22.14
N VAL A 60 35.90 6.19 21.58
CA VAL A 60 36.14 6.36 20.15
C VAL A 60 35.56 5.20 19.35
N GLN A 61 35.58 3.99 19.92
CA GLN A 61 34.92 2.83 19.33
C GLN A 61 33.41 3.04 19.22
N TYR A 62 32.76 3.60 20.24
CA TYR A 62 31.32 3.92 20.18
C TYR A 62 31.00 4.98 19.14
N VAL A 63 31.85 6.01 18.99
CA VAL A 63 31.68 7.04 17.95
C VAL A 63 31.79 6.43 16.56
N ILE A 64 32.79 5.57 16.33
CA ILE A 64 32.97 4.87 15.05
C ILE A 64 31.78 3.93 14.76
N ALA A 65 31.30 3.19 15.77
CA ALA A 65 30.11 2.36 15.65
C ALA A 65 28.87 3.19 15.28
N GLY A 66 28.70 4.36 15.89
CA GLY A 66 27.61 5.28 15.57
C GLY A 66 27.66 5.82 14.14
N VAL A 67 28.85 6.19 13.66
CA VAL A 67 29.06 6.64 12.27
C VAL A 67 28.78 5.51 11.28
N LEU A 68 29.28 4.30 11.54
CA LEU A 68 29.00 3.12 10.72
C LEU A 68 27.51 2.78 10.68
N TRP A 69 26.83 2.88 11.83
CA TRP A 69 25.39 2.68 11.89
C TRP A 69 24.63 3.70 11.05
N LEU A 70 24.99 4.98 11.14
CA LEU A 70 24.36 6.04 10.35
C LEU A 70 24.53 5.78 8.84
N LEU A 71 25.73 5.37 8.42
CA LEU A 71 26.01 5.00 7.02
C LEU A 71 25.14 3.82 6.55
N LEU A 72 25.00 2.79 7.39
CA LEU A 72 24.16 1.62 7.08
C LEU A 72 22.68 1.98 6.98
N VAL A 73 22.18 2.84 7.87
CA VAL A 73 20.81 3.36 7.81
C VAL A 73 20.59 4.14 6.52
N LEU A 74 21.54 5.01 6.14
CA LEU A 74 21.45 5.81 4.93
C LEU A 74 21.46 4.94 3.66
N LEU A 75 22.30 3.92 3.60
CA LEU A 75 22.31 2.93 2.53
C LEU A 75 20.98 2.18 2.44
N THR A 76 20.45 1.75 3.58
CA THR A 76 19.17 1.03 3.65
C THR A 76 18.01 1.92 3.20
N ALA A 77 18.01 3.20 3.60
CA ALA A 77 17.04 4.19 3.15
C ALA A 77 17.15 4.44 1.64
N MET A 78 18.37 4.48 1.09
CA MET A 78 18.61 4.63 -0.34
C MET A 78 18.09 3.43 -1.14
N ILE A 79 18.36 2.21 -0.66
CA ILE A 79 17.84 0.96 -1.24
C ILE A 79 16.31 0.97 -1.19
N TYR A 80 15.73 1.28 -0.03
CA TYR A 80 14.29 1.40 0.13
C TYR A 80 13.69 2.43 -0.83
N ALA A 81 14.32 3.61 -1.00
CA ALA A 81 13.88 4.64 -1.91
C ALA A 81 13.98 4.22 -3.39
N MET A 82 14.96 3.39 -3.76
CA MET A 82 15.06 2.82 -5.11
C MET A 82 13.93 1.84 -5.42
N PHE A 83 13.53 1.03 -4.44
CA PHE A 83 12.44 0.06 -4.59
C PHE A 83 11.05 0.64 -4.26
N ALA A 84 10.99 1.77 -3.57
CA ALA A 84 9.75 2.44 -3.26
C ALA A 84 9.08 2.86 -4.57
N PRO A 85 7.84 2.40 -4.83
CA PRO A 85 7.10 2.86 -6.00
C PRO A 85 6.98 4.37 -5.89
N LYS A 86 7.54 5.09 -6.88
CA LYS A 86 7.50 6.56 -6.93
C LYS A 86 6.05 6.97 -6.68
N PRO A 87 5.76 7.83 -5.69
CA PRO A 87 4.39 8.30 -5.47
C PRO A 87 3.91 8.85 -6.80
N GLU A 88 2.77 8.35 -7.28
CA GLU A 88 2.19 8.75 -8.56
C GLU A 88 2.18 10.27 -8.60
N LYS A 89 3.14 10.85 -9.33
CA LYS A 89 3.19 12.28 -9.57
C LYS A 89 1.87 12.58 -10.26
N LEU A 90 1.00 13.32 -9.57
CA LEU A 90 -0.23 13.96 -10.04
C LEU A 90 -0.48 13.66 -11.51
N ALA A 91 -1.24 12.59 -11.76
CA ALA A 91 -1.50 12.06 -13.09
C ALA A 91 -1.72 13.21 -14.08
N THR A 92 -0.84 13.31 -15.08
CA THR A 92 -0.96 14.25 -16.20
C THR A 92 -2.39 14.20 -16.72
N GLU A 93 -2.99 15.34 -17.09
CA GLU A 93 -4.40 15.45 -17.50
C GLU A 93 -4.82 14.39 -18.55
N ALA A 94 -3.88 13.95 -19.38
CA ALA A 94 -4.06 12.88 -20.36
C ALA A 94 -4.42 11.51 -19.73
N GLN A 95 -3.85 11.16 -18.57
CA GLN A 95 -4.16 9.93 -17.85
C GLN A 95 -5.51 10.03 -17.13
N MET A 96 -5.86 11.20 -16.57
CA MET A 96 -7.20 11.44 -16.01
C MET A 96 -8.29 11.34 -17.09
N LYS A 97 -8.05 11.81 -18.32
CA LYS A 97 -9.01 11.65 -19.42
C LYS A 97 -9.20 10.16 -19.79
N LYS A 98 -8.12 9.37 -19.85
CA LYS A 98 -8.20 7.92 -20.13
C LYS A 98 -8.98 7.18 -19.04
N GLU A 99 -8.71 7.49 -17.77
CA GLU A 99 -9.40 6.86 -16.64
C GLU A 99 -10.89 7.24 -16.61
N LYS A 100 -11.23 8.52 -16.85
CA LYS A 100 -12.62 8.98 -16.96
C LYS A 100 -13.39 8.26 -18.06
N VAL A 101 -12.78 8.08 -19.24
CA VAL A 101 -13.42 7.37 -20.37
C VAL A 101 -13.61 5.89 -20.04
N ALA A 102 -12.64 5.23 -19.41
CA ALA A 102 -12.76 3.83 -19.00
C ALA A 102 -13.90 3.65 -17.98
N ASN A 103 -13.98 4.54 -17.00
CA ASN A 103 -14.99 4.49 -15.95
C ASN A 103 -16.40 4.80 -16.48
N GLN A 104 -16.53 5.71 -17.46
CA GLN A 104 -17.80 5.96 -18.15
C GLN A 104 -18.27 4.74 -18.96
N LYS A 105 -17.35 4.03 -19.63
CA LYS A 105 -17.70 2.80 -20.35
C LYS A 105 -18.16 1.69 -19.38
N GLU A 106 -17.49 1.55 -18.24
CA GLU A 106 -17.88 0.56 -17.23
C GLU A 106 -19.25 0.88 -16.61
N THR A 107 -19.52 2.15 -16.28
CA THR A 107 -20.81 2.55 -15.70
C THR A 107 -21.97 2.36 -16.68
N LEU A 108 -21.78 2.66 -17.96
CA LEU A 108 -22.78 2.39 -19.00
C LEU A 108 -23.03 0.89 -19.18
N ALA A 109 -21.98 0.06 -19.15
CA ALA A 109 -22.11 -1.39 -19.23
C ALA A 109 -22.86 -1.96 -18.00
N ARG A 110 -22.57 -1.46 -16.80
CA ARG A 110 -23.29 -1.85 -15.57
C ARG A 110 -24.76 -1.46 -15.62
N LYS A 111 -25.08 -0.23 -16.07
CA LYS A 111 -26.47 0.22 -16.22
C LYS A 111 -27.25 -0.67 -17.19
N LYS A 112 -26.67 -1.02 -18.34
CA LYS A 112 -27.30 -1.95 -19.31
C LYS A 112 -27.63 -3.31 -18.68
N ARG A 113 -26.67 -3.91 -17.97
CA ARG A 113 -26.88 -5.17 -17.24
C ARG A 113 -28.00 -5.06 -16.21
N GLN A 114 -28.05 -3.96 -15.46
CA GLN A 114 -29.08 -3.74 -14.44
C GLN A 114 -30.49 -3.62 -15.07
N HIS A 115 -30.61 -2.94 -16.22
CA HIS A 115 -31.87 -2.83 -16.93
C HIS A 115 -32.37 -4.18 -17.48
N GLU A 116 -31.47 -5.02 -17.99
CA GLU A 116 -31.82 -6.36 -18.45
C GLU A 116 -32.31 -7.25 -17.30
N ILE A 117 -31.62 -7.22 -16.15
CA ILE A 117 -32.02 -7.95 -14.95
C ILE A 117 -33.40 -7.48 -14.47
N ASN A 118 -33.61 -6.17 -14.35
CA ASN A 118 -34.90 -5.64 -13.91
C ASN A 118 -36.03 -6.01 -14.87
N ARG A 119 -35.78 -6.06 -16.18
CA ARG A 119 -36.78 -6.47 -17.17
C ARG A 119 -37.13 -7.94 -17.05
N GLN A 120 -36.17 -8.81 -16.72
CA GLN A 120 -36.42 -10.23 -16.47
C GLN A 120 -37.22 -10.42 -15.18
N VAL A 121 -36.79 -9.80 -14.08
CA VAL A 121 -37.47 -9.87 -12.79
C VAL A 121 -38.91 -9.34 -12.85
N ALA A 122 -39.17 -8.30 -13.65
CA ALA A 122 -40.53 -7.79 -13.85
C ALA A 122 -41.43 -8.81 -14.54
N LYS A 123 -40.94 -9.48 -15.60
CA LYS A 123 -41.68 -10.53 -16.31
C LYS A 123 -41.96 -11.74 -15.40
N ASP A 124 -40.98 -12.14 -14.60
CA ASP A 124 -41.14 -13.27 -13.67
C ASP A 124 -42.18 -12.97 -12.58
N ARG A 125 -42.23 -11.72 -12.11
CA ARG A 125 -43.25 -11.25 -11.15
C ARG A 125 -44.65 -11.25 -11.76
N GLU A 126 -44.79 -10.85 -13.02
CA GLU A 126 -46.08 -10.86 -13.73
C GLU A 126 -46.57 -12.30 -13.94
N GLN A 127 -45.69 -13.21 -14.38
CA GLN A 127 -46.04 -14.62 -14.54
C GLN A 127 -46.43 -15.27 -13.21
N LYS A 128 -45.70 -14.98 -12.13
CA LYS A 128 -46.05 -15.49 -10.79
C LYS A 128 -47.40 -14.97 -10.30
N LYS A 129 -47.73 -13.70 -10.55
CA LYS A 129 -49.05 -13.14 -10.21
C LYS A 129 -50.18 -13.79 -11.02
N MET A 130 -49.97 -14.05 -12.31
CA MET A 130 -50.95 -14.74 -13.15
C MET A 130 -51.18 -16.19 -12.70
N ALA A 131 -50.11 -16.90 -12.33
CA ALA A 131 -50.19 -18.25 -11.78
C ALA A 131 -50.94 -18.31 -10.44
N ASP A 132 -50.76 -17.31 -9.57
CA ASP A 132 -51.42 -17.21 -8.26
C ASP A 132 -52.89 -16.76 -8.37
N SER A 133 -53.24 -15.99 -9.40
CA SER A 133 -54.64 -15.61 -9.70
C SER A 133 -55.46 -16.69 -10.41
N GLY A 134 -54.79 -17.70 -10.99
CA GLY A 134 -55.43 -18.84 -11.67
C GLY A 134 -55.78 -20.01 -10.74
N SER A 135 -55.26 -20.02 -9.51
CA SER A 135 -55.50 -21.03 -8.47
C SER A 135 -56.54 -20.56 -7.44
N GLY A 136 -57.65 -20.02 -7.91
CA GLY A 136 -58.83 -19.81 -7.06
C GLY A 136 -59.34 -21.17 -6.53
N PRO A 137 -59.67 -21.31 -5.24
CA PRO A 137 -60.08 -22.59 -4.67
C PRO A 137 -61.38 -23.04 -5.35
N LYS A 138 -61.33 -24.20 -6.03
CA LYS A 138 -62.52 -24.91 -6.49
C LYS A 138 -63.39 -25.22 -5.27
N LYS A 139 -64.44 -24.42 -5.06
CA LYS A 139 -65.51 -24.72 -4.10
C LYS A 139 -66.14 -26.05 -4.52
N ARG A 140 -65.96 -27.06 -3.67
CA ARG A 140 -66.76 -28.29 -3.66
C ARG A 140 -68.01 -28.04 -2.82
#